data_AF-A0A843K360-F1
#
_entry.id   AF-A0A843K360-F1
#
_cell.length_a   1.000
_cell.length_b   1.000
_cell.length_c   1.000
_cell.angle_alpha   90.00
_cell.angle_beta   90.00
_cell.angle_gamma   90.00
#
_symmetry.space_group_name_H-M   'P 1'
#
loop_
_entity.id
_entity.type
_entity.pdbx_description
1 polymer ?
#
loop_
_entity_poly.entity_id
_entity_poly.type
_entity_poly.pdbx_seq_one_letter_code
_entity_poly.pdbx_strand_id
1 'polypeptide(L)'
;MSYEADLDAILREGKEKTAQDMLDERTIELISIAVSAAIRCSHCMRLHIRTASKLGVPDDQIAAAVFMAGNLCTASVLSSASSHLDEEPEICPICQLASKSSELQGEIKN
;
A
#
# COMPACT_ATOMS: atom_id res chain seq x y z
N MET A 1 28.46 -7.09 -1.17
CA MET A 1 27.55 -7.33 -2.30
C MET A 1 26.54 -6.20 -2.28
N SER A 2 26.39 -5.45 -3.36
CA SER A 2 25.49 -4.28 -3.39
C SER A 2 24.04 -4.72 -3.55
N TYR A 3 23.14 -4.20 -2.72
CA TYR A 3 21.69 -4.43 -2.78
C TYR A 3 21.11 -4.35 -4.20
N GLU A 4 21.61 -3.42 -5.01
CA GLU A 4 21.23 -3.27 -6.42
C GLU A 4 21.46 -4.53 -7.27
N ALA A 5 22.55 -5.26 -7.03
CA ALA A 5 22.86 -6.49 -7.78
C ALA A 5 21.92 -7.64 -7.39
N ASP A 6 21.49 -7.68 -6.13
CA ASP A 6 20.50 -8.65 -5.66
C ASP A 6 19.11 -8.33 -6.26
N LEU A 7 18.77 -7.04 -6.38
CA LEU A 7 17.53 -6.58 -7.00
C LEU A 7 17.43 -6.95 -8.49
N ASP A 8 18.52 -6.74 -9.24
CA ASP A 8 18.59 -7.11 -10.67
C ASP A 8 18.39 -8.62 -10.88
N ALA A 9 18.93 -9.44 -9.98
CA ALA A 9 18.75 -10.89 -10.04
C ALA A 9 17.28 -11.29 -9.82
N ILE A 10 16.61 -10.70 -8.82
CA ILE A 10 15.19 -10.94 -8.53
C ILE A 10 14.30 -10.51 -9.69
N LEU A 11 14.54 -9.32 -10.25
CA LEU A 11 13.76 -8.79 -11.37
C LEU A 11 13.93 -9.60 -12.66
N ARG A 12 15.03 -10.36 -12.81
CA ARG A 12 15.22 -11.27 -13.94
C ARG A 12 14.29 -12.47 -13.86
N GLU A 13 14.06 -13.03 -12.67
CA GLU A 13 13.16 -14.19 -12.50
C GLU A 13 11.73 -13.87 -12.95
N GLY A 14 11.24 -12.67 -12.63
CA GLY A 14 9.92 -12.20 -13.05
C GLY A 14 9.74 -11.99 -14.56
N LYS A 15 10.83 -11.99 -15.34
CA LYS A 15 10.75 -11.93 -16.82
C LYS A 15 10.60 -13.32 -17.46
N GLU A 16 10.99 -14.37 -16.75
CA GLU A 16 11.07 -15.72 -17.29
C GLU A 16 9.92 -16.62 -16.82
N LYS A 17 9.36 -16.35 -15.62
CA LYS A 17 8.32 -17.16 -14.99
C LYS A 17 7.12 -16.31 -14.59
N THR A 18 5.93 -16.88 -14.71
CA THR A 18 4.69 -16.26 -14.24
C THR A 18 4.43 -16.57 -12.76
N ALA A 19 3.51 -15.85 -12.13
CA ALA A 19 3.14 -16.12 -10.74
C ALA A 19 2.67 -17.58 -10.55
N GLN A 20 1.95 -18.14 -11.52
CA GLN A 20 1.48 -19.54 -11.50
C GLN A 20 2.62 -20.57 -11.54
N ASP A 21 3.79 -20.22 -12.07
CA ASP A 21 4.95 -21.12 -12.10
C ASP A 21 5.67 -21.17 -10.75
N MET A 22 5.42 -20.21 -9.86
CA MET A 22 6.19 -19.96 -8.64
C MET A 22 5.37 -20.09 -7.36
N LEU A 23 4.05 -19.90 -7.42
CA LEU A 23 3.14 -19.91 -6.29
C LEU A 23 1.92 -20.79 -6.59
N ASP A 24 1.36 -21.40 -5.55
CA ASP A 24 0.09 -22.11 -5.67
C ASP A 24 -1.09 -21.13 -5.84
N GLU A 25 -2.18 -21.60 -6.42
CA GLU A 25 -3.35 -20.77 -6.76
C GLU A 25 -3.96 -20.08 -5.53
N ARG A 26 -3.94 -20.72 -4.34
CA ARG A 26 -4.51 -20.11 -3.12
C ARG A 26 -3.66 -18.92 -2.68
N THR A 27 -2.34 -19.07 -2.71
CA THR A 27 -1.41 -17.99 -2.39
C THR A 27 -1.55 -16.82 -3.37
N ILE A 28 -1.66 -17.10 -4.68
CA ILE A 28 -1.86 -16.08 -5.70
C ILE A 28 -3.14 -15.28 -5.45
N GLU A 29 -4.26 -15.94 -5.14
CA GLU A 29 -5.52 -15.26 -4.89
C GLU A 29 -5.50 -14.44 -3.60
N LEU A 30 -4.87 -14.93 -2.52
CA LEU A 30 -4.71 -14.14 -1.29
C LEU A 30 -3.91 -12.85 -1.53
N ILE A 31 -2.80 -12.93 -2.27
CA ILE A 31 -2.02 -11.75 -2.68
C ILE A 31 -2.87 -10.82 -3.55
N SER A 32 -3.60 -11.37 -4.52
CA SER A 32 -4.45 -10.59 -5.42
C SER A 32 -5.57 -9.86 -4.69
N ILE A 33 -6.16 -10.48 -3.65
CA ILE A 33 -7.12 -9.84 -2.74
C ILE A 33 -6.46 -8.68 -1.98
N ALA A 34 -5.28 -8.90 -1.39
CA ALA A 34 -4.57 -7.85 -0.64
C ALA A 34 -4.22 -6.65 -1.53
N VAL A 35 -3.69 -6.89 -2.74
CA VAL A 35 -3.38 -5.85 -3.72
C VAL A 35 -4.65 -5.11 -4.15
N SER A 36 -5.73 -5.85 -4.46
CA SER A 36 -7.02 -5.26 -4.84
C SER A 36 -7.60 -4.37 -3.74
N ALA A 37 -7.46 -4.76 -2.47
CA ALA A 37 -7.87 -3.97 -1.31
C ALA A 37 -7.02 -2.71 -1.16
N ALA A 38 -5.69 -2.82 -1.29
CA ALA A 38 -4.76 -1.69 -1.18
C ALA A 38 -5.02 -0.61 -2.25
N ILE A 39 -5.26 -1.01 -3.50
CA ILE A 39 -5.59 -0.08 -4.60
C ILE A 39 -7.08 0.31 -4.63
N ARG A 40 -7.90 -0.24 -3.71
CA ARG A 40 -9.35 -0.01 -3.61
C ARG A 40 -10.14 -0.37 -4.88
N CYS A 41 -9.74 -1.43 -5.59
CA CYS A 41 -10.48 -1.95 -6.75
C CYS A 41 -11.62 -2.89 -6.32
N SER A 42 -12.84 -2.35 -6.19
CA SER A 42 -14.00 -3.16 -5.75
C SER A 42 -14.37 -4.30 -6.71
N HIS A 43 -14.14 -4.14 -8.03
CA HIS A 43 -14.40 -5.18 -9.02
C HIS A 43 -13.40 -6.33 -8.90
N CYS A 44 -12.11 -6.00 -8.86
CA CYS A 44 -11.01 -6.97 -8.69
C CYS A 44 -11.17 -7.74 -7.38
N MET A 45 -11.47 -7.04 -6.29
CA MET A 45 -11.65 -7.67 -4.98
C MET A 45 -12.80 -8.68 -4.98
N ARG A 46 -13.95 -8.35 -5.59
CA ARG A 46 -15.07 -9.32 -5.72
C ARG A 46 -14.70 -10.53 -6.57
N LEU A 47 -13.94 -10.34 -7.64
CA LEU A 47 -13.48 -11.43 -8.50
C LEU A 47 -12.58 -12.39 -7.71
N HIS A 48 -11.52 -11.87 -7.10
CA HIS A 48 -10.52 -12.69 -6.41
C HIS A 48 -11.06 -13.36 -5.15
N ILE A 49 -11.93 -12.70 -4.37
CA ILE A 49 -12.62 -13.35 -3.24
C ILE A 49 -13.44 -14.55 -3.73
N ARG A 50 -14.22 -14.41 -4.81
CA ARG A 50 -15.00 -15.52 -5.36
C ARG A 50 -14.12 -16.67 -5.85
N THR A 51 -12.99 -16.37 -6.47
CA THR A 51 -12.03 -17.38 -6.91
C THR A 51 -11.39 -18.09 -5.73
N ALA A 52 -10.90 -17.36 -4.72
CA ALA A 52 -10.34 -17.94 -3.50
C ALA A 52 -11.33 -18.83 -2.75
N SER A 53 -12.59 -18.40 -2.61
CA SER A 53 -13.64 -19.22 -1.99
C SER A 53 -13.89 -20.52 -2.77
N LYS A 54 -13.84 -20.50 -4.10
CA LYS A 54 -13.95 -21.73 -4.94
C LYS A 54 -12.78 -22.68 -4.75
N LEU A 55 -11.58 -22.15 -4.47
CA LEU A 55 -10.38 -22.94 -4.13
C LEU A 55 -10.41 -23.49 -2.69
N GLY A 56 -11.46 -23.17 -1.93
CA GLY A 56 -11.63 -23.59 -0.54
C GLY A 56 -10.72 -22.84 0.44
N VAL A 57 -10.30 -21.62 0.10
CA VAL A 57 -9.59 -20.74 1.03
C VAL A 57 -10.57 -20.32 2.13
N PRO A 58 -10.26 -20.52 3.41
CA PRO A 58 -11.15 -20.16 4.51
C PRO A 58 -11.25 -18.64 4.68
N ASP A 59 -12.40 -18.19 5.19
CA ASP A 59 -12.72 -16.76 5.31
C ASP A 59 -11.75 -16.01 6.23
N ASP A 60 -11.14 -16.69 7.21
CA ASP A 60 -10.15 -16.11 8.12
C ASP A 60 -8.84 -15.73 7.40
N GLN A 61 -8.39 -16.54 6.43
CA GLN A 61 -7.24 -16.23 5.58
C GLN A 61 -7.54 -15.08 4.63
N ILE A 62 -8.74 -15.02 4.06
CA ILE A 62 -9.20 -13.89 3.23
C ILE A 62 -9.23 -12.61 4.07
N ALA A 63 -9.79 -12.68 5.28
CA ALA A 63 -9.84 -11.56 6.21
C ALA A 63 -8.43 -11.08 6.60
N ALA A 64 -7.49 -12.01 6.84
CA ALA A 64 -6.10 -11.69 7.12
C ALA A 64 -5.44 -10.92 5.96
N ALA A 65 -5.65 -11.34 4.72
CA ALA A 65 -5.12 -10.64 3.53
C ALA A 65 -5.65 -9.20 3.42
N VAL A 66 -6.95 -8.99 3.65
CA VAL A 66 -7.56 -7.65 3.67
C VAL A 66 -7.02 -6.80 4.82
N PHE A 67 -6.90 -7.39 6.01
CA PHE A 67 -6.35 -6.71 7.19
C PHE A 67 -4.91 -6.25 6.97
N MET A 68 -4.06 -7.08 6.39
CA MET A 68 -2.68 -6.72 6.03
C MET A 68 -2.63 -5.53 5.07
N ALA A 69 -3.49 -5.50 4.05
CA ALA A 69 -3.58 -4.36 3.14
C ALA A 69 -4.00 -3.07 3.86
N GLY A 70 -4.99 -3.14 4.75
CA GLY A 70 -5.44 -1.99 5.54
C GLY A 70 -4.36 -1.43 6.47
N ASN A 71 -3.63 -2.32 7.16
CA ASN A 71 -2.50 -1.94 8.01
C ASN A 71 -1.39 -1.27 7.20
N LEU A 72 -1.03 -1.84 6.03
CA LEU A 72 -0.02 -1.25 5.16
C LEU A 72 -0.41 0.15 4.69
N CYS A 73 -1.66 0.34 4.23
CA CYS A 73 -2.15 1.64 3.80
C CYS A 73 -2.14 2.66 4.95
N THR A 74 -2.53 2.25 6.15
CA THR A 74 -2.52 3.11 7.34
C THR A 74 -1.10 3.52 7.71
N ALA A 75 -0.17 2.58 7.76
CA ALA A 75 1.23 2.84 8.06
C ALA A 75 1.88 3.79 7.03
N SER A 76 1.58 3.59 5.74
CA SER A 76 2.07 4.45 4.66
C SER A 76 1.64 5.91 4.86
N VAL A 77 0.35 6.15 5.13
CA VAL A 77 -0.18 7.51 5.36
C VAL A 77 0.46 8.15 6.60
N LEU A 78 0.58 7.41 7.71
CA LEU A 78 1.20 7.91 8.93
C LEU A 78 2.69 8.24 8.73
N SER A 79 3.41 7.38 8.01
CA SER A 79 4.81 7.62 7.68
C SER A 79 4.97 8.87 6.83
N SER A 80 4.16 9.02 5.78
CA SER A 80 4.18 10.24 4.95
C SER A 80 3.84 11.48 5.78
N ALA A 81 2.81 11.44 6.62
CA ALA A 81 2.44 12.56 7.47
C ALA A 81 3.56 12.94 8.46
N SER A 82 4.21 11.95 9.06
CA SER A 82 5.31 12.18 10.01
C SER A 82 6.50 12.87 9.33
N SER A 83 6.87 12.45 8.12
CA SER A 83 7.94 13.12 7.37
C SER A 83 7.63 14.59 7.04
N HIS A 84 6.36 14.97 6.91
CA HIS A 84 5.97 16.37 6.71
C HIS A 84 6.01 17.20 8.01
N LEU A 85 5.86 16.58 9.19
CA LEU A 85 6.03 17.30 10.47
C LEU A 85 7.49 17.72 10.70
N ASP A 86 8.44 16.95 10.18
CA ASP A 86 9.87 17.24 10.28
C ASP A 86 10.34 18.23 9.18
N GLU A 87 9.55 18.40 8.12
CA GLU A 87 9.84 19.24 6.95
C GLU A 87 8.67 20.21 6.67
N GLU A 88 8.46 21.21 7.53
CA GLU A 88 7.60 22.36 7.18
C GLU A 88 8.45 23.40 6.42
N PRO A 89 8.48 23.39 5.07
CA PRO A 89 9.13 24.48 4.35
C PRO A 89 8.39 25.78 4.68
N GLU A 90 9.15 26.85 4.98
CA GLU A 90 8.56 28.16 5.29
C GLU A 90 7.58 28.64 4.20
N ILE A 91 7.76 28.17 2.96
CA ILE A 91 6.95 28.46 1.79
C ILE A 91 6.66 27.15 1.05
N CYS A 92 5.38 26.83 0.83
CA CYS A 92 4.98 25.67 0.03
C CYS A 92 5.44 25.83 -1.44
N PRO A 93 6.20 24.89 -2.03
CA PRO A 93 6.72 25.05 -3.40
C PRO A 93 5.66 24.98 -4.50
N ILE A 94 4.48 24.41 -4.20
CA ILE A 94 3.38 24.28 -5.17
C ILE A 94 2.52 25.55 -5.22
N CYS A 95 2.12 26.06 -4.05
CA CYS A 95 1.20 27.20 -3.96
C CYS A 95 1.86 28.51 -3.49
N GLN A 96 3.15 28.49 -3.12
CA GLN A 96 3.93 29.63 -2.64
C GLN A 96 3.35 30.35 -1.39
N LEU A 97 2.48 29.68 -0.63
CA LEU A 97 2.00 30.20 0.64
C LEU A 97 3.00 29.95 1.76
N ALA A 98 3.15 30.94 2.64
CA ALA A 98 3.97 30.80 3.83
C ALA A 98 3.25 29.95 4.90
N SER A 99 3.96 29.08 5.62
CA SER A 99 3.38 28.17 6.63
C SER A 99 2.62 28.89 7.76
N LYS A 100 2.92 30.17 8.02
CA LYS A 100 2.24 31.04 9.00
C LYS A 100 0.97 31.74 8.49
N SER A 101 0.52 31.48 7.27
CA SER A 101 -0.66 32.14 6.67
C SER A 101 -1.99 31.46 7.02
N SER A 102 -1.95 30.36 7.77
CA SER A 102 -3.14 29.61 8.20
C SER A 102 -3.86 30.35 9.32
N GLU A 103 -5.04 30.90 9.04
CA GLU A 103 -5.93 31.57 10.01
C GLU A 103 -6.37 30.68 11.20
N LEU A 104 -5.93 29.41 11.25
CA LEU A 104 -6.23 28.49 12.35
C LEU A 104 -5.32 28.67 13.57
N GLN A 105 -4.20 29.40 13.46
CA GLN A 105 -3.32 29.76 14.59
C GLN A 105 -3.68 31.12 15.21
N GLY A 106 -4.97 31.45 15.27
CA GLY A 106 -5.45 32.61 16.01
C GLY A 106 -5.25 32.41 17.52
N GLU A 107 -4.12 32.86 18.06
CA GLU A 107 -4.00 33.11 19.50
C GLU A 107 -5.13 34.07 19.92
N ILE A 108 -6.11 33.56 20.68
CA ILE A 108 -7.04 34.41 21.42
C ILE A 108 -6.24 35.08 22.53
N LYS A 109 -5.69 36.25 22.23
CA LYS A 109 -5.16 37.18 23.25
C LYS A 109 -6.35 37.88 23.89
N ASN A 110 -6.64 37.53 25.14
CA ASN A 110 -7.47 38.31 26.05
C ASN A 110 -6.58 39.30 26.82
#